data_AF-A0A7J2RI07-F1
#
_entry.id   AF-A0A7J2RI07-F1
#
_cell.length_a   1.000
_cell.length_b   1.000
_cell.length_c   1.000
_cell.angle_alpha   90.00
_cell.angle_beta   90.00
_cell.angle_gamma   90.00
#
_symmetry.space_group_name_H-M   'P 1'
#
loop_
_entity.id
_entity.type
_entity.pdbx_description
1 polymer ?
#
loop_
_entity_poly.entity_id
_entity_poly.type
_entity_poly.pdbx_seq_one_letter_code
_entity_poly.pdbx_strand_id
1 'polypeptide(L)'
;KTKYWKELFDNLDKVNKRLTSKSRSDMLKKLNASCNVDFNVENVYAVVLWVIKNANKYINEQLIEMFKDLSEPECVKNYKSNLKTWEKNGWRYQKNHTKYTLEYRIITQKYTAIKKKDSWGYEYTNNLSKNCHIFINDVLTIANNLGFVTQGTSFDRYWESNNKVMFYTAGGKELVEVKAFMNGNLHFKFNQEFIKALNVEASRLLGWIRSPQEAVNEMELDVDFVKSHFETNALFGIKDGQKLLEGH
;
A
#
# COMPACT_ATOMS: atom_id res chain seq x y z
N LYS A 1 7.43 28.00 -11.80
CA LYS A 1 8.36 26.84 -11.82
C LYS A 1 7.73 25.62 -11.16
N THR A 2 7.26 25.70 -9.91
CA THR A 2 6.61 24.59 -9.17
C THR A 2 5.40 23.97 -9.89
N LYS A 3 4.59 24.77 -10.60
CA LYS A 3 3.43 24.28 -11.37
C LYS A 3 3.83 23.30 -12.50
N TYR A 4 4.89 23.59 -13.24
CA TYR A 4 5.36 22.74 -14.35
C TYR A 4 5.97 21.43 -13.86
N TRP A 5 6.74 21.48 -12.77
CA TRP A 5 7.26 20.27 -12.13
C TRP A 5 6.15 19.38 -11.59
N LYS A 6 5.12 19.97 -10.99
CA LYS A 6 3.93 19.25 -10.54
C LYS A 6 3.21 18.59 -11.72
N GLU A 7 2.96 19.34 -12.80
CA GLU A 7 2.31 18.81 -14.01
C GLU A 7 3.10 17.65 -14.63
N LEU A 8 4.42 17.81 -14.79
CA LEU A 8 5.28 16.74 -15.30
C LEU A 8 5.12 15.48 -14.45
N PHE A 9 5.22 15.64 -13.13
CA PHE A 9 5.18 14.52 -12.21
C PHE A 9 3.80 13.87 -12.17
N ASP A 10 2.72 14.66 -12.17
CA ASP A 10 1.34 14.16 -12.19
C ASP A 10 1.08 13.29 -13.45
N ASN A 11 1.72 13.63 -14.58
CA ASN A 11 1.65 12.87 -15.83
C ASN A 11 2.62 11.66 -15.92
N LEU A 12 3.45 11.39 -14.90
CA LEU A 12 4.27 10.16 -14.82
C LEU A 12 3.43 8.95 -14.40
N ASP A 13 2.35 8.68 -15.14
CA ASP A 13 1.31 7.70 -14.83
C ASP A 13 1.85 6.29 -14.56
N LYS A 14 2.82 5.85 -15.38
CA LYS A 14 3.49 4.55 -15.25
C LYS A 14 4.19 4.40 -13.89
N VAL A 15 4.65 5.52 -13.29
CA VAL A 15 5.26 5.57 -11.96
C VAL A 15 4.20 5.79 -10.88
N ASN A 16 3.35 6.80 -11.05
CA ASN A 16 2.38 7.22 -10.04
C ASN A 16 1.37 6.13 -9.67
N LYS A 17 0.96 5.30 -10.62
CA LYS A 17 0.03 4.18 -10.37
C LYS A 17 0.62 3.09 -9.48
N ARG A 18 1.95 3.04 -9.33
CA ARG A 18 2.64 2.09 -8.43
C ARG A 18 2.99 2.68 -7.06
N LEU A 19 2.80 3.99 -6.88
CA LEU A 19 3.13 4.68 -5.64
C LEU A 19 1.87 5.00 -4.86
N THR A 20 1.90 4.72 -3.54
CA THR A 20 0.88 5.22 -2.62
C THR A 20 0.89 6.74 -2.58
N SER A 21 -0.21 7.32 -2.11
CA SER A 21 -0.41 8.76 -2.04
C SER A 21 0.69 9.45 -1.21
N LYS A 22 1.12 8.80 -0.12
CA LYS A 22 2.23 9.29 0.71
C LYS A 22 3.57 9.22 -0.02
N SER A 23 3.94 8.06 -0.58
CA SER A 23 5.19 7.90 -1.34
C SER A 23 5.31 8.89 -2.49
N ARG A 24 4.20 9.11 -3.20
CA ARG A 24 4.10 10.11 -4.27
C ARG A 24 4.39 11.52 -3.75
N SER A 25 3.73 11.90 -2.66
CA SER A 25 3.92 13.20 -2.01
C SER A 25 5.35 13.40 -1.51
N ASP A 26 5.94 12.38 -0.90
CA ASP A 26 7.30 12.47 -0.35
C ASP A 26 8.37 12.49 -1.44
N MET A 27 8.16 11.79 -2.55
CA MET A 27 9.01 11.92 -3.74
C MET A 27 8.91 13.34 -4.34
N LEU A 28 7.69 13.86 -4.50
CA LEU A 28 7.45 15.24 -4.95
C LEU A 28 8.07 16.30 -4.04
N LYS A 29 8.01 16.11 -2.71
CA LYS A 29 8.65 17.03 -1.75
C LYS A 29 10.17 17.02 -1.91
N LYS A 30 10.80 15.85 -2.04
CA LYS A 30 12.26 15.76 -2.24
C LYS A 30 12.69 16.39 -3.56
N LEU A 31 11.90 16.21 -4.62
CA LEU A 31 12.12 16.90 -5.90
C LEU A 31 12.05 18.42 -5.71
N ASN A 32 10.93 18.93 -5.17
CA ASN A 32 10.74 20.37 -4.99
C ASN A 32 11.76 21.02 -4.03
N ALA A 33 12.21 20.30 -2.99
CA ALA A 33 13.27 20.78 -2.10
C ALA A 33 14.62 20.92 -2.82
N SER A 34 14.83 20.17 -3.90
CA SER A 34 16.01 20.25 -4.76
C SER A 34 15.82 21.21 -5.94
N CYS A 35 14.60 21.74 -6.15
CA CYS A 35 14.23 22.57 -7.30
C CYS A 35 14.56 24.07 -7.10
N ASN A 36 15.85 24.41 -7.04
CA ASN A 36 16.33 25.70 -7.57
C ASN A 36 16.63 25.62 -9.08
N VAL A 37 16.30 24.47 -9.68
CA VAL A 37 16.64 24.06 -11.03
C VAL A 37 15.58 24.55 -12.03
N ASP A 38 16.03 25.14 -13.14
CA ASP A 38 15.15 25.63 -14.21
C ASP A 38 14.41 24.50 -14.91
N PHE A 39 13.16 24.76 -15.30
CA PHE A 39 12.37 23.80 -16.08
C PHE A 39 12.83 23.84 -17.54
N ASN A 40 13.79 22.98 -17.88
CA ASN A 40 14.33 22.80 -19.23
C ASN A 40 14.50 21.30 -19.53
N VAL A 41 14.78 20.95 -20.78
CA VAL A 41 14.83 19.55 -21.26
C VAL A 41 15.85 18.71 -20.49
N GLU A 42 17.05 19.24 -20.27
CA GLU A 42 18.13 18.52 -19.57
C GLU A 42 17.75 18.21 -18.13
N ASN A 43 17.17 19.19 -17.44
CA ASN A 43 16.74 19.05 -16.06
C ASN A 43 15.52 18.12 -15.93
N VAL A 44 14.59 18.16 -16.88
CA VAL A 44 13.46 17.24 -16.94
C VAL A 44 13.96 15.80 -17.10
N TYR A 45 14.91 15.57 -18.00
CA TYR A 45 15.51 14.25 -18.20
C TYR A 45 16.23 13.75 -16.94
N ALA A 46 17.01 14.61 -16.29
CA ALA A 46 17.68 14.30 -15.03
C ALA A 46 16.69 13.95 -13.91
N VAL A 47 15.57 14.68 -13.80
CA VAL A 47 14.52 14.41 -12.83
C VAL A 47 13.82 13.08 -13.10
N VAL A 48 13.46 12.78 -14.35
CA VAL A 48 12.82 11.51 -14.70
C VAL A 48 13.77 10.33 -14.42
N LEU A 49 15.05 10.45 -14.76
CA LEU A 49 16.06 9.46 -14.41
C LEU A 49 16.18 9.28 -12.89
N TRP A 50 16.17 10.36 -12.13
CA TRP A 50 16.19 10.29 -10.66
C TRP A 50 14.95 9.59 -10.12
N VAL A 51 13.76 9.89 -10.65
CA VAL A 51 12.50 9.23 -10.26
C VAL A 51 12.60 7.73 -10.50
N ILE A 52 13.02 7.29 -11.69
CA ILE A 52 13.17 5.86 -12.03
C ILE A 52 14.16 5.18 -11.09
N LYS A 53 15.32 5.80 -10.84
CA LYS A 53 16.36 5.25 -9.95
C LYS A 53 15.89 5.10 -8.50
N ASN A 54 15.00 5.97 -8.04
CA ASN A 54 14.57 5.98 -6.64
C ASN A 54 13.21 5.32 -6.41
N ALA A 55 12.37 5.15 -7.44
CA ALA A 55 11.00 4.65 -7.28
C ALA A 55 10.93 3.28 -6.61
N ASN A 56 11.85 2.36 -6.93
CA ASN A 56 11.91 1.03 -6.32
C ASN A 56 12.06 1.07 -4.80
N LYS A 57 12.83 2.04 -4.29
CA LYS A 57 12.98 2.24 -2.84
C LYS A 57 11.64 2.60 -2.20
N TYR A 58 10.93 3.58 -2.79
CA TYR A 58 9.62 3.98 -2.31
C TYR A 58 8.57 2.86 -2.40
N ILE A 59 8.61 2.05 -3.47
CA ILE A 59 7.70 0.90 -3.67
C ILE A 59 7.89 -0.16 -2.58
N ASN A 60 9.13 -0.41 -2.14
CA ASN A 60 9.39 -1.33 -1.03
C ASN A 60 9.01 -0.70 0.32
N GLU A 61 9.39 0.56 0.56
CA GLU A 61 9.09 1.26 1.81
C GLU A 61 7.59 1.38 2.07
N GLN A 62 6.79 1.71 1.05
CA GLN A 62 5.32 1.83 1.19
C GLN A 62 4.63 0.50 1.50
N LEU A 63 5.18 -0.63 1.03
CA LEU A 63 4.63 -1.95 1.34
C LEU A 63 4.83 -2.25 2.82
N ILE A 64 6.05 -2.01 3.32
CA ILE A 64 6.36 -2.15 4.75
C ILE A 64 5.50 -1.21 5.60
N GLU A 65 5.35 0.05 5.16
CA GLU A 65 4.53 1.04 5.87
C GLU A 65 3.07 0.62 5.90
N MET A 66 2.49 0.22 4.76
CA MET A 66 1.11 -0.28 4.70
C MET A 66 0.92 -1.52 5.58
N PHE A 67 1.85 -2.47 5.54
CA PHE A 67 1.82 -3.64 6.40
C PHE A 67 1.75 -3.23 7.88
N LYS A 68 2.59 -2.28 8.31
CA LYS A 68 2.61 -1.78 9.68
C LYS A 68 1.36 -0.96 10.05
N ASP A 69 0.82 -0.17 9.12
CA ASP A 69 -0.41 0.60 9.31
C ASP A 69 -1.65 -0.29 9.45
N LEU A 70 -1.59 -1.50 8.89
CA LEU A 70 -2.61 -2.54 9.05
C LEU A 70 -2.38 -3.41 10.31
N SER A 71 -1.22 -3.32 10.95
CA SER A 71 -0.86 -4.10 12.14
C SER A 71 -1.47 -3.50 13.41
N GLU A 72 -2.64 -3.97 13.78
CA GLU A 72 -3.24 -3.77 15.11
C GLU A 72 -3.14 -5.06 15.95
N PRO A 73 -3.08 -4.98 17.29
CA PRO A 73 -2.88 -6.16 18.15
C PRO A 73 -3.92 -7.26 17.92
N GLU A 74 -5.15 -6.90 17.55
CA GLU A 74 -6.25 -7.81 17.29
C GLU A 74 -6.21 -8.44 15.89
N CYS A 75 -5.35 -7.95 15.00
CA CYS A 75 -5.34 -8.29 13.57
C CYS A 75 -4.06 -9.02 13.13
N VAL A 76 -3.25 -9.46 14.09
CA VAL A 76 -1.94 -10.08 13.86
C VAL A 76 -1.85 -11.48 14.44
N LYS A 77 -1.17 -12.36 13.71
CA LYS A 77 -0.82 -13.72 14.11
C LYS A 77 0.69 -13.87 14.16
N ASN A 78 1.19 -14.35 15.29
CA ASN A 78 2.62 -14.63 15.46
C ASN A 78 3.11 -15.71 14.52
N TYR A 79 4.38 -15.60 14.14
CA TYR A 79 5.11 -16.70 13.53
C TYR A 79 5.10 -17.94 14.45
N LYS A 80 5.21 -19.12 13.85
CA LYS A 80 5.27 -20.40 14.58
C LYS A 80 6.36 -20.40 15.66
N SER A 81 7.55 -19.88 15.32
CA SER A 81 8.69 -19.76 16.25
C SER A 81 8.45 -18.80 17.42
N ASN A 82 7.48 -17.88 17.29
CA ASN A 82 7.21 -16.81 18.25
C ASN A 82 5.94 -17.04 19.10
N LEU A 83 5.26 -18.20 18.96
CA LEU A 83 3.99 -18.48 19.65
C LEU A 83 4.10 -18.46 21.19
N LYS A 84 5.26 -18.81 21.76
CA LYS A 84 5.47 -18.88 23.22
C LYS A 84 5.95 -17.57 23.84
N THR A 85 6.18 -16.53 23.05
CA THR A 85 6.84 -15.28 23.49
C THR A 85 5.84 -14.20 23.94
N TRP A 86 4.53 -14.43 23.83
CA TRP A 86 3.51 -13.38 23.97
C TRP A 86 2.59 -13.53 25.17
N GLU A 87 2.51 -12.47 25.98
CA GLU A 87 1.34 -12.12 26.80
C GLU A 87 0.72 -10.83 26.23
N LYS A 88 -0.62 -10.76 26.16
CA LYS A 88 -1.41 -9.68 25.49
C LYS A 88 -1.00 -8.24 25.84
N ASN A 89 -0.34 -8.02 26.98
CA ASN A 89 -0.08 -6.69 27.55
C ASN A 89 1.15 -5.96 26.96
N GLY A 90 1.90 -6.57 26.04
CA GLY A 90 3.17 -6.03 25.53
C GLY A 90 3.15 -5.35 24.13
N TRP A 91 2.05 -5.42 23.37
CA TRP A 91 2.02 -5.06 21.93
C TRP A 91 2.58 -3.66 21.62
N ARG A 92 2.18 -2.64 22.40
CA ARG A 92 2.62 -1.25 22.18
C ARG A 92 4.09 -0.98 22.56
N TYR A 93 4.67 -1.83 23.41
CA TYR A 93 5.97 -1.59 24.05
C TYR A 93 7.11 -2.50 23.55
N GLN A 94 6.80 -3.57 22.80
CA GLN A 94 7.78 -4.52 22.27
C GLN A 94 8.02 -4.39 20.74
N LYS A 95 7.98 -3.14 20.22
CA LYS A 95 8.09 -2.82 18.79
C LYS A 95 9.33 -3.38 18.06
N ASN A 96 10.33 -3.90 18.77
CA ASN A 96 11.62 -4.22 18.17
C ASN A 96 11.91 -5.70 17.88
N HIS A 97 11.12 -6.68 18.35
CA HIS A 97 11.55 -8.10 18.19
C HIS A 97 10.46 -9.16 18.04
N THR A 98 9.40 -8.90 17.28
CA THR A 98 8.45 -9.98 16.97
C THR A 98 8.12 -10.04 15.48
N LYS A 99 8.42 -11.19 14.88
CA LYS A 99 8.01 -11.57 13.52
C LYS A 99 6.55 -12.03 13.59
N TYR A 100 5.71 -11.48 12.73
CA TYR A 100 4.28 -11.78 12.70
C TYR A 100 3.71 -11.65 11.29
N THR A 101 2.47 -12.08 11.15
CA THR A 101 1.67 -11.99 9.93
C THR A 101 0.38 -11.25 10.23
N LEU A 102 -0.19 -10.57 9.25
CA LEU A 102 -1.54 -10.02 9.34
C LEU A 102 -2.57 -11.13 9.11
N GLU A 103 -3.66 -11.06 9.86
CA GLU A 103 -4.86 -11.83 9.58
C GLU A 103 -5.67 -11.18 8.45
N TYR A 104 -6.57 -11.95 7.83
CA TYR A 104 -7.37 -11.47 6.71
C TYR A 104 -8.47 -10.48 7.14
N ARG A 105 -8.79 -10.36 8.44
CA ARG A 105 -9.72 -9.35 8.97
C ARG A 105 -8.94 -8.31 9.75
N ILE A 106 -9.03 -7.07 9.32
CA ILE A 106 -8.29 -5.96 9.91
C ILE A 106 -9.24 -4.84 10.26
N ILE A 107 -9.15 -4.33 11.49
CA ILE A 107 -9.87 -3.15 11.92
C ILE A 107 -8.86 -2.04 12.07
N THR A 108 -8.93 -1.01 11.22
CA THR A 108 -8.09 0.18 11.38
C THR A 108 -8.90 1.27 12.06
N GLN A 109 -8.35 1.82 13.15
CA GLN A 109 -8.95 2.97 13.81
C GLN A 109 -8.55 4.24 13.04
N LYS A 110 -9.53 4.95 12.48
CA LYS A 110 -9.32 6.31 11.93
C LYS A 110 -10.20 7.28 12.71
N TYR A 111 -9.75 8.54 12.83
CA TYR A 111 -10.49 9.57 13.58
C TYR A 111 -11.80 9.99 12.89
N THR A 112 -11.89 9.82 11.56
CA THR A 112 -13.08 10.14 10.76
C THR A 112 -13.20 9.22 9.54
N ALA A 113 -14.36 8.55 9.37
CA ALA A 113 -14.66 7.73 8.19
C ALA A 113 -15.94 8.21 7.50
N ILE A 114 -17.11 7.92 8.06
CA ILE A 114 -18.40 8.35 7.49
C ILE A 114 -18.68 9.83 7.81
N LYS A 115 -19.27 10.56 6.87
CA LYS A 115 -19.69 11.96 7.05
C LYS A 115 -20.70 12.09 8.21
N LYS A 116 -20.46 13.02 9.12
CA LYS A 116 -21.44 13.38 10.16
C LYS A 116 -22.36 14.49 9.64
N LYS A 117 -23.54 14.64 10.25
CA LYS A 117 -24.55 15.63 9.82
C LYS A 117 -23.97 17.06 9.74
N ASP A 118 -23.08 17.42 10.66
CA ASP A 118 -22.51 18.76 10.78
C ASP A 118 -21.11 18.90 10.12
N SER A 119 -20.69 17.91 9.33
CA SER A 119 -19.38 17.92 8.67
C SER A 119 -19.38 18.67 7.34
N TRP A 120 -18.33 19.47 7.11
CA TRP A 120 -18.11 20.17 5.85
C TRP A 120 -17.99 19.18 4.67
N GLY A 121 -18.78 19.41 3.62
CA GLY A 121 -18.92 18.45 2.51
C GLY A 121 -17.65 18.20 1.69
N TYR A 122 -16.71 19.14 1.62
CA TYR A 122 -15.51 19.02 0.76
C TYR A 122 -14.51 17.97 1.24
N GLU A 123 -14.56 17.58 2.52
CA GLU A 123 -13.71 16.53 3.09
C GLU A 123 -14.30 15.12 2.91
N TYR A 124 -15.55 15.02 2.45
CA TYR A 124 -16.32 13.79 2.37
C TYR A 124 -16.88 13.60 0.96
N THR A 125 -16.06 13.03 0.08
CA THR A 125 -16.53 12.60 -1.24
C THR A 125 -17.37 11.34 -1.07
N ASN A 126 -18.53 11.24 -1.74
CA ASN A 126 -19.36 10.04 -1.70
C ASN A 126 -19.59 9.46 -0.29
N ASN A 127 -19.73 10.37 0.69
CA ASN A 127 -20.02 10.09 2.10
C ASN A 127 -18.89 9.43 2.92
N LEU A 128 -17.67 9.30 2.37
CA LEU A 128 -16.47 8.84 3.07
C LEU A 128 -15.40 9.94 3.12
N SER A 129 -14.66 10.01 4.23
CA SER A 129 -13.58 10.97 4.38
C SER A 129 -12.50 10.76 3.32
N LYS A 130 -11.95 11.86 2.79
CA LYS A 130 -10.89 11.85 1.78
C LYS A 130 -9.69 11.01 2.21
N ASN A 131 -9.33 11.05 3.50
CA ASN A 131 -8.23 10.25 4.05
C ASN A 131 -8.54 8.74 4.03
N CYS A 132 -9.79 8.34 4.28
CA CYS A 132 -10.19 6.94 4.15
C CYS A 132 -10.19 6.47 2.69
N HIS A 133 -10.66 7.31 1.74
CA HIS A 133 -10.53 7.00 0.32
C HIS A 133 -9.07 6.80 -0.10
N ILE A 134 -8.19 7.72 0.31
CA ILE A 134 -6.75 7.64 0.06
C ILE A 134 -6.18 6.34 0.63
N PHE A 135 -6.48 6.03 1.90
CA PHE A 135 -5.98 4.82 2.55
C PHE A 135 -6.44 3.54 1.83
N ILE A 136 -7.71 3.45 1.45
CA ILE A 136 -8.24 2.31 0.69
C ILE A 136 -7.57 2.22 -0.69
N ASN A 137 -7.41 3.33 -1.41
CA ASN A 137 -6.73 3.34 -2.70
C ASN A 137 -5.24 2.98 -2.59
N ASP A 138 -4.58 3.37 -1.50
CA ASP A 138 -3.20 2.98 -1.23
C ASP A 138 -3.11 1.46 -0.99
N VAL A 139 -4.08 0.85 -0.29
CA VAL A 139 -4.22 -0.61 -0.19
C VAL A 139 -4.39 -1.26 -1.58
N LEU A 140 -5.26 -0.71 -2.43
CA LEU A 140 -5.42 -1.20 -3.80
C LEU A 140 -4.13 -1.04 -4.62
N THR A 141 -3.35 0.03 -4.40
CA THR A 141 -2.06 0.25 -5.05
C THR A 141 -1.05 -0.83 -4.66
N ILE A 142 -0.97 -1.20 -3.37
CA ILE A 142 -0.14 -2.32 -2.93
C ILE A 142 -0.61 -3.64 -3.54
N ALA A 143 -1.93 -3.88 -3.60
CA ALA A 143 -2.49 -5.06 -4.26
C ALA A 143 -2.07 -5.15 -5.74
N ASN A 144 -2.16 -4.04 -6.48
CA ASN A 144 -1.69 -3.96 -7.87
C ASN A 144 -0.20 -4.31 -7.98
N ASN A 145 0.64 -3.76 -7.09
CA ASN A 145 2.07 -4.02 -7.10
C ASN A 145 2.42 -5.49 -6.79
N LEU A 146 1.56 -6.20 -6.07
CA LEU A 146 1.69 -7.63 -5.78
C LEU A 146 1.04 -8.54 -6.84
N GLY A 147 0.57 -7.97 -7.96
CA GLY A 147 -0.05 -8.72 -9.06
C GLY A 147 -1.56 -8.90 -8.97
N PHE A 148 -2.21 -8.38 -7.92
CA PHE A 148 -3.67 -8.38 -7.76
C PHE A 148 -4.27 -7.14 -8.43
N VAL A 149 -4.21 -7.10 -9.76
CA VAL A 149 -4.64 -5.94 -10.56
C VAL A 149 -6.10 -5.58 -10.25
N THR A 150 -6.37 -4.36 -9.80
CA THR A 150 -7.68 -3.90 -9.31
C THR A 150 -8.44 -3.08 -10.34
N GLN A 151 -9.76 -3.01 -10.22
CA GLN A 151 -10.60 -2.12 -11.02
C GLN A 151 -11.28 -1.05 -10.17
N GLY A 152 -11.28 0.18 -10.68
CA GLY A 152 -11.92 1.34 -10.06
C GLY A 152 -11.19 1.83 -8.81
N THR A 153 -11.78 2.83 -8.17
CA THR A 153 -11.24 3.45 -6.96
C THR A 153 -12.30 3.55 -5.88
N SER A 154 -11.88 3.80 -4.64
CA SER A 154 -12.77 4.10 -3.54
C SER A 154 -13.59 5.36 -3.78
N PHE A 155 -13.06 6.34 -4.54
CA PHE A 155 -13.75 7.59 -4.85
C PHE A 155 -14.97 7.38 -5.76
N ASP A 156 -15.02 6.30 -6.53
CA ASP A 156 -16.14 5.99 -7.43
C ASP A 156 -17.31 5.30 -6.71
N ARG A 157 -17.19 5.07 -5.40
CA ARG A 157 -18.14 4.31 -4.59
C ARG A 157 -18.85 5.22 -3.60
N TYR A 158 -20.15 5.03 -3.47
CA TYR A 158 -20.91 5.61 -2.36
C TYR A 158 -20.76 4.76 -1.09
N TRP A 159 -20.56 5.43 0.04
CA TRP A 159 -20.32 4.79 1.32
C TRP A 159 -21.46 5.05 2.30
N GLU A 160 -21.85 4.00 3.00
CA GLU A 160 -22.82 4.10 4.09
C GLU A 160 -22.29 3.34 5.30
N SER A 161 -22.61 3.82 6.50
CA SER A 161 -22.12 3.22 7.73
C SER A 161 -22.54 1.75 7.82
N ASN A 162 -21.59 0.88 8.14
CA ASN A 162 -21.75 -0.58 8.29
C ASN A 162 -22.20 -1.33 7.00
N ASN A 163 -22.27 -0.65 5.86
CA ASN A 163 -22.53 -1.30 4.58
C ASN A 163 -21.22 -1.73 3.92
N LYS A 164 -21.28 -2.91 3.27
CA LYS A 164 -20.13 -3.50 2.61
C LYS A 164 -19.90 -2.84 1.25
N VAL A 165 -18.66 -2.46 0.99
CA VAL A 165 -18.17 -2.07 -0.33
C VAL A 165 -17.13 -3.09 -0.76
N MET A 166 -17.36 -3.72 -1.91
CA MET A 166 -16.50 -4.77 -2.46
C MET A 166 -15.58 -4.22 -3.54
N PHE A 167 -14.31 -4.62 -3.48
CA PHE A 167 -13.33 -4.40 -4.55
C PHE A 167 -12.91 -5.74 -5.15
N TYR A 168 -12.69 -5.72 -6.46
CA TYR A 168 -12.42 -6.92 -7.25
C TYR A 168 -11.11 -6.76 -8.01
N THR A 169 -10.47 -7.89 -8.31
CA THR A 169 -9.41 -7.95 -9.30
C THR A 169 -9.99 -7.80 -10.70
N ALA A 170 -9.15 -7.47 -11.69
CA ALA A 170 -9.56 -7.37 -13.09
C ALA A 170 -10.12 -8.68 -13.66
N GLY A 171 -9.76 -9.82 -13.06
CA GLY A 171 -10.34 -11.14 -13.38
C GLY A 171 -11.68 -11.43 -12.68
N GLY A 172 -12.28 -10.46 -11.99
CA GLY A 172 -13.57 -10.60 -11.31
C GLY A 172 -13.52 -11.32 -9.96
N LYS A 173 -12.34 -11.65 -9.43
CA LYS A 173 -12.21 -12.26 -8.10
C LYS A 173 -12.33 -11.20 -7.00
N GLU A 174 -12.99 -11.53 -5.90
CA GLU A 174 -13.04 -10.65 -4.72
C GLU A 174 -11.64 -10.41 -4.17
N LEU A 175 -11.27 -9.14 -3.98
CA LEU A 175 -9.99 -8.73 -3.42
C LEU A 175 -10.13 -8.30 -1.96
N VAL A 176 -11.08 -7.41 -1.69
CA VAL A 176 -11.30 -6.89 -0.33
C VAL A 176 -12.72 -6.38 -0.17
N GLU A 177 -13.33 -6.76 0.96
CA GLU A 177 -14.55 -6.16 1.49
C GLU A 177 -14.15 -5.07 2.49
N VAL A 178 -14.76 -3.90 2.39
CA VAL A 178 -14.54 -2.79 3.32
C VAL A 178 -15.88 -2.31 3.88
N LYS A 179 -15.95 -2.13 5.20
CA LYS A 179 -17.04 -1.44 5.89
C LYS A 179 -16.50 -0.22 6.61
N ALA A 180 -17.14 0.92 6.41
CA ALA A 180 -16.83 2.14 7.15
C ALA A 180 -17.86 2.38 8.25
N PHE A 181 -17.45 2.93 9.39
CA PHE A 181 -18.31 3.15 10.55
C PHE A 181 -18.32 4.61 10.98
N MET A 182 -19.42 5.05 11.61
CA MET A 182 -19.55 6.44 12.11
C MET A 182 -18.52 6.82 13.19
N ASN A 183 -18.00 5.83 13.93
CA ASN A 183 -16.94 6.04 14.91
C ASN A 183 -15.55 6.25 14.27
N GLY A 184 -15.45 6.18 12.94
CA GLY A 184 -14.22 6.38 12.19
C GLY A 184 -13.48 5.09 11.84
N ASN A 185 -13.94 3.93 12.30
CA ASN A 185 -13.26 2.67 11.97
C ASN A 185 -13.51 2.24 10.52
N LEU A 186 -12.52 1.59 9.94
CA LEU A 186 -12.66 0.79 8.73
C LEU A 186 -12.43 -0.68 9.08
N HIS A 187 -13.33 -1.54 8.66
CA HIS A 187 -13.17 -2.98 8.77
C HIS A 187 -12.88 -3.54 7.38
N PHE A 188 -11.72 -4.14 7.24
CA PHE A 188 -11.28 -4.83 6.05
C PHE A 188 -11.46 -6.32 6.24
N LYS A 189 -11.95 -6.99 5.20
CA LYS A 189 -11.87 -8.44 5.06
C LYS A 189 -11.24 -8.73 3.71
N PHE A 190 -9.95 -9.04 3.76
CA PHE A 190 -9.11 -9.31 2.60
C PHE A 190 -9.34 -10.71 2.05
N ASN A 191 -9.13 -10.84 0.74
CA ASN A 191 -8.88 -12.11 0.10
C ASN A 191 -7.66 -12.79 0.74
N GLN A 192 -7.76 -14.09 0.99
CA GLN A 192 -6.70 -14.83 1.70
C GLN A 192 -5.42 -14.95 0.88
N GLU A 193 -5.49 -15.07 -0.44
CA GLU A 193 -4.31 -15.10 -1.31
C GLU A 193 -3.57 -13.76 -1.23
N PHE A 194 -4.30 -12.64 -1.32
CA PHE A 194 -3.72 -11.31 -1.22
C PHE A 194 -3.02 -11.07 0.13
N ILE A 195 -3.70 -11.34 1.26
CA ILE A 195 -3.09 -11.07 2.57
C ILE A 195 -1.88 -11.97 2.84
N LYS A 196 -1.90 -13.22 2.37
CA LYS A 196 -0.74 -14.12 2.45
C LYS A 196 0.42 -13.61 1.60
N ALA A 197 0.16 -13.13 0.38
CA ALA A 197 1.18 -12.51 -0.46
C ALA A 197 1.79 -11.26 0.19
N LEU A 198 0.95 -10.40 0.78
CA LEU A 198 1.42 -9.22 1.52
C LEU A 198 2.30 -9.62 2.71
N ASN A 199 1.91 -10.66 3.47
CA ASN A 199 2.70 -11.16 4.59
C ASN A 199 4.08 -11.68 4.16
N VAL A 200 4.13 -12.46 3.07
CA VAL A 200 5.39 -12.98 2.49
C VAL A 200 6.31 -11.83 2.11
N GLU A 201 5.82 -10.87 1.32
CA GLU A 201 6.65 -9.77 0.82
C GLU A 201 7.06 -8.79 1.92
N ALA A 202 6.16 -8.43 2.84
CA ALA A 202 6.50 -7.57 3.97
C ALA A 202 7.58 -8.22 4.84
N SER A 203 7.46 -9.52 5.10
CA SER A 203 8.43 -10.26 5.92
C SER A 203 9.80 -10.36 5.26
N ARG A 204 9.84 -10.57 3.94
CA ARG A 204 11.09 -10.56 3.16
C ARG A 204 11.74 -9.18 3.22
N LEU A 205 10.98 -8.12 2.96
CA LEU A 205 11.47 -6.74 2.98
C LEU A 205 11.92 -6.27 4.37
N LEU A 206 11.30 -6.80 5.44
CA LEU A 206 11.71 -6.59 6.82
C LEU A 206 12.93 -7.45 7.23
N GLY A 207 13.40 -8.35 6.36
CA GLY A 207 14.50 -9.28 6.63
C GLY A 207 14.15 -10.38 7.64
N TRP A 208 12.86 -10.63 7.89
CA TRP A 208 12.38 -11.65 8.82
C TRP A 208 12.50 -13.06 8.27
N ILE A 209 12.38 -13.17 6.94
CA ILE A 209 12.60 -14.37 6.14
C ILE A 209 13.62 -14.05 5.04
N ARG A 210 14.48 -15.03 4.71
CA ARG A 210 15.51 -14.91 3.66
C ARG A 210 15.31 -15.85 2.49
N SER A 211 14.36 -16.77 2.59
CA SER A 211 14.07 -17.74 1.53
C SER A 211 12.59 -18.13 1.51
N PRO A 212 12.09 -18.64 0.37
CA PRO A 212 10.76 -19.23 0.29
C PRO A 212 10.52 -20.32 1.33
N GLN A 213 11.53 -21.16 1.61
CA GLN A 213 11.40 -22.24 2.60
C GLN A 213 11.20 -21.72 4.02
N GLU A 214 11.86 -20.63 4.39
CA GLU A 214 11.61 -19.98 5.69
C GLU A 214 10.18 -19.47 5.78
N ALA A 215 9.63 -18.88 4.72
CA ALA A 215 8.23 -18.44 4.69
C ALA A 215 7.25 -19.62 4.85
N VAL A 216 7.49 -20.73 4.14
CA VAL A 216 6.70 -21.97 4.26
C VAL A 216 6.67 -22.44 5.71
N ASN A 217 7.84 -22.49 6.36
CA ASN A 217 7.98 -23.01 7.71
C ASN A 217 7.35 -22.10 8.76
N GLU A 218 7.54 -20.78 8.64
CA GLU A 218 7.13 -19.80 9.66
C GLU A 218 5.65 -19.42 9.54
N MET A 219 5.12 -19.36 8.32
CA MET A 219 3.76 -18.94 8.02
C MET A 219 2.80 -20.10 7.74
N GLU A 220 3.33 -21.33 7.68
CA GLU A 220 2.56 -22.56 7.40
C GLU A 220 1.78 -22.47 6.08
N LEU A 221 2.49 -22.04 5.02
CA LEU A 221 1.95 -21.83 3.68
C LEU A 221 2.41 -22.92 2.71
N ASP A 222 1.64 -23.09 1.64
CA ASP A 222 2.01 -23.96 0.52
C ASP A 222 3.28 -23.45 -0.19
N VAL A 223 4.17 -24.37 -0.59
CA VAL A 223 5.46 -24.05 -1.19
C VAL A 223 5.33 -23.37 -2.56
N ASP A 224 4.37 -23.81 -3.38
CA ASP A 224 4.14 -23.26 -4.72
C ASP A 224 3.48 -21.89 -4.60
N PHE A 225 2.59 -21.72 -3.62
CA PHE A 225 2.07 -20.41 -3.26
C PHE A 225 3.19 -19.44 -2.87
N VAL A 226 4.10 -19.82 -1.97
CA VAL A 226 5.18 -18.93 -1.54
C VAL A 226 6.11 -18.61 -2.70
N LYS A 227 6.54 -19.60 -3.49
CA LYS A 227 7.41 -19.36 -4.66
C LYS A 227 6.80 -18.40 -5.66
N SER A 228 5.49 -18.46 -5.87
CA SER A 228 4.79 -17.55 -6.79
C SER A 228 4.55 -16.14 -6.24
N HIS A 229 4.77 -15.91 -4.94
CA HIS A 229 4.54 -14.61 -4.28
C HIS A 229 5.78 -14.05 -3.55
N PHE A 230 6.95 -14.69 -3.72
CA PHE A 230 8.21 -14.22 -3.19
C PHE A 230 8.92 -13.35 -4.24
N GLU A 231 9.39 -12.18 -3.83
CA GLU A 231 10.02 -11.15 -4.68
C GLU A 231 9.11 -10.62 -5.81
N THR A 232 7.80 -10.62 -5.58
CA THR A 232 6.82 -10.22 -6.60
C THR A 232 6.43 -8.74 -6.58
N ASN A 233 6.87 -7.96 -5.59
CA ASN A 233 6.60 -6.54 -5.57
C ASN A 233 7.10 -5.86 -6.86
N ALA A 234 6.21 -5.27 -7.65
CA ALA A 234 6.47 -4.83 -9.02
C ALA A 234 7.43 -3.63 -9.12
N LEU A 235 8.73 -3.92 -9.07
CA LEU A 235 9.80 -2.95 -9.24
C LEU A 235 9.98 -2.54 -10.71
N PHE A 236 10.48 -1.33 -10.94
CA PHE A 236 10.93 -0.87 -12.25
C PHE A 236 12.24 -1.57 -12.61
N GLY A 237 12.25 -2.24 -13.76
CA GLY A 237 13.46 -2.75 -14.40
C GLY A 237 14.14 -1.70 -15.28
N ILE A 238 15.36 -2.00 -15.74
CA ILE A 238 16.12 -1.14 -16.65
C ILE A 238 15.32 -0.81 -17.93
N LYS A 239 14.57 -1.79 -18.45
CA LYS A 239 13.72 -1.65 -19.64
C LYS A 239 12.52 -0.72 -19.42
N ASP A 240 12.00 -0.62 -18.20
CA ASP A 240 10.90 0.30 -17.90
C ASP A 240 11.38 1.75 -17.94
N GLY A 241 12.62 2.00 -17.52
CA GLY A 241 13.26 3.31 -17.61
C GLY A 241 13.45 3.78 -19.04
N GLN A 242 13.87 2.89 -19.95
CA GLN A 242 14.01 3.20 -21.38
C GLN A 242 12.66 3.55 -22.02
N LYS A 243 11.63 2.73 -21.79
CA LYS A 243 10.26 2.99 -22.29
C LYS A 243 9.63 4.26 -21.74
N LEU A 244 10.02 4.69 -20.54
CA LEU A 244 9.57 5.94 -19.94
C LEU A 244 10.22 7.16 -20.60
N LEU A 245 11.43 7.02 -21.14
CA LEU A 245 12.18 8.08 -21.79
C LEU A 245 11.89 8.17 -23.30
N GLU A 246 11.52 7.06 -23.93
CA GLU A 246 11.30 6.95 -25.38
C GLU A 246 9.89 7.35 -25.85
N GLY A 247 8.97 7.68 -24.93
CA GLY A 247 7.67 8.27 -25.30
C GLY A 247 6.76 7.35 -26.14
N HIS A 248 6.79 6.04 -25.88
CA HIS A 248 5.92 5.05 -26.51
C HIS A 248 4.73 4.64 -25.62
#